data_AF-A0A9P0FIC8-F1
#
_entry.id   AF-A0A9P0FIC8-F1
#
_cell.length_a   1.000
_cell.length_b   1.000
_cell.length_c   1.000
_cell.angle_alpha   90.00
_cell.angle_beta   90.00
_cell.angle_gamma   90.00
#
_symmetry.space_group_name_H-M   'P 1'
#
loop_
_entity.id
_entity.type
_entity.pdbx_description
1 polymer ?
#
loop_
_entity_poly.entity_id
_entity_poly.type
_entity_poly.pdbx_seq_one_letter_code
_entity_poly.pdbx_strand_id
1 'polypeptide(L)'
;MSIIISTIQKCCVKSLEEKLLALSLTSTTQIREKHKLNPPPRLRNPTWFTKQNRVVKEEFLTHENKEFLREIVQDKVVESESKLPVVSPKEWNDKLQRTGVIARKVGIYPMWLKDGTRIQTTLLQVLDNHVIRYYTPEEYDPPRKQVGGIKNKKGCLLLGAESADPSEFTKEYCGLFRESGVIPKRVLSRFFVSPDAVLPLGTQVNVLHFQVGNVVDVRGKTVDRGFQGVMKRHGFKGMPASHGVTKTHRKGGCIGGGGEKGRVWPGTKMPGHMGNRHRIQKGLKILRINTKYNIMWVSGQAIAGETNSIVTIYDTKLPLRKPTNPVPFPTYIGEIDSTIPEDIYDEQVHMFNDPTISYDEK
;
A
#
# COMPACT_ATOMS: atom_id res chain seq x y z
N MET A 1 -50.12 -88.85 12.40
CA MET A 1 -50.14 -87.77 11.39
C MET A 1 -50.23 -86.36 11.97
N SER A 2 -50.58 -86.17 13.25
CA SER A 2 -50.71 -84.85 13.89
C SER A 2 -49.39 -84.22 14.39
N ILE A 3 -48.28 -84.97 14.46
CA ILE A 3 -46.97 -84.46 14.93
C ILE A 3 -46.14 -83.86 13.77
N ILE A 4 -46.42 -84.25 12.53
CA ILE A 4 -45.63 -83.85 11.35
C ILE A 4 -46.07 -82.46 10.83
N ILE A 5 -47.34 -82.09 10.99
CA ILE A 5 -47.85 -80.78 10.53
C ILE A 5 -47.43 -79.64 11.49
N SER A 6 -47.31 -79.91 12.80
CA SER A 6 -46.91 -78.89 13.78
C SER A 6 -45.41 -78.54 13.73
N THR A 7 -44.56 -79.47 13.29
CA THR A 7 -43.11 -79.27 13.17
C THR A 7 -42.75 -78.46 11.92
N ILE A 8 -43.45 -78.67 10.80
CA ILE A 8 -43.22 -77.91 9.57
C ILE A 8 -43.63 -76.43 9.75
N GLN A 9 -44.72 -76.17 10.47
CA GLN A 9 -45.19 -74.80 10.72
C GLN A 9 -44.27 -74.01 11.68
N LYS A 10 -43.64 -74.68 12.65
CA LYS A 10 -42.68 -74.04 13.58
C LYS A 10 -41.32 -73.72 12.94
N CYS A 11 -40.83 -74.53 12.01
CA CYS A 11 -39.57 -74.25 11.31
C CYS A 11 -39.71 -73.10 10.29
N CYS A 12 -40.87 -72.95 9.64
CA CYS A 12 -41.09 -71.89 8.65
C CYS A 12 -41.18 -70.49 9.30
N VAL A 13 -41.83 -70.39 10.47
CA VAL A 13 -41.95 -69.12 11.22
C VAL A 13 -40.61 -68.65 11.78
N LYS A 14 -39.77 -69.55 12.31
CA LYS A 14 -38.42 -69.20 12.80
C LYS A 14 -37.48 -68.72 11.69
N SER A 15 -37.55 -69.34 10.51
CA SER A 15 -36.76 -68.93 9.34
C SER A 15 -37.13 -67.54 8.82
N LEU A 16 -38.40 -67.14 8.96
CA LEU A 16 -38.87 -65.80 8.58
C LEU A 16 -38.58 -64.75 9.66
N GLU A 17 -38.66 -65.10 10.94
CA GLU A 17 -38.29 -64.21 12.06
C GLU A 17 -36.78 -63.90 12.08
N GLU A 18 -35.92 -64.90 11.83
CA GLU A 18 -34.47 -64.70 11.76
C GLU A 18 -34.06 -63.86 10.54
N LYS A 19 -34.77 -63.97 9.41
CA LYS A 19 -34.51 -63.14 8.22
C LYS A 19 -35.05 -61.71 8.34
N LEU A 20 -36.12 -61.48 9.11
CA LEU A 20 -36.63 -60.14 9.40
C LEU A 20 -35.82 -59.41 10.47
N LEU A 21 -35.25 -60.14 11.44
CA LEU A 21 -34.31 -59.59 12.44
C LEU A 21 -32.92 -59.27 11.84
N ALA A 22 -32.53 -59.91 10.74
CA ALA A 22 -31.27 -59.61 10.04
C ALA A 22 -31.33 -58.36 9.12
N LEU A 23 -32.53 -57.81 8.86
CA LEU A 23 -32.75 -56.68 7.94
C LEU A 23 -33.02 -55.34 8.63
N SER A 24 -32.95 -55.27 9.96
CA SER A 24 -33.05 -54.00 10.67
C SER A 24 -31.91 -53.84 11.67
N LEU A 25 -31.18 -52.73 11.53
CA LEU A 25 -30.15 -52.20 12.44
C LEU A 25 -28.68 -52.49 12.15
N THR A 26 -28.29 -52.82 10.91
CA THR A 26 -26.96 -52.42 10.41
C THR A 26 -27.00 -50.98 9.89
N SER A 27 -27.28 -50.04 10.80
CA SER A 27 -26.85 -48.66 10.58
C SER A 27 -25.33 -48.61 10.73
N THR A 28 -24.62 -49.03 9.69
CA THR A 28 -23.25 -48.61 9.46
C THR A 28 -23.30 -47.12 9.17
N THR A 29 -23.43 -46.32 10.24
CA THR A 29 -23.09 -44.92 10.17
C THR A 29 -21.63 -44.89 9.76
N GLN A 30 -21.37 -44.51 8.51
CA GLN A 30 -20.05 -44.10 8.09
C GLN A 30 -19.70 -42.92 9.00
N ILE A 31 -18.98 -43.18 10.08
CA ILE A 31 -18.31 -42.16 10.87
C ILE A 31 -17.30 -41.57 9.89
N ARG A 32 -17.72 -40.52 9.20
CA ARG A 32 -16.79 -39.62 8.50
C ARG A 32 -15.75 -39.22 9.52
N GLU A 33 -14.53 -39.70 9.36
CA GLU A 33 -13.33 -39.15 10.00
C GLU A 33 -13.19 -37.68 9.56
N LYS A 34 -13.97 -36.79 10.18
CA LYS A 34 -13.66 -35.38 10.21
C LYS A 34 -12.62 -35.21 11.30
N HIS A 35 -11.36 -35.44 10.96
CA HIS A 35 -10.24 -34.79 11.62
C HIS A 35 -10.25 -33.28 11.32
N LYS A 36 -11.28 -32.61 11.81
CA LYS A 36 -11.22 -31.25 12.35
C LYS A 36 -12.02 -31.34 13.62
N LEU A 37 -11.34 -31.54 14.74
CA LEU A 37 -11.88 -31.20 16.05
C LEU A 37 -12.60 -29.86 15.87
N ASN A 38 -13.86 -29.76 16.32
CA ASN A 38 -14.52 -28.47 16.43
C ASN A 38 -13.49 -27.51 17.04
N PRO A 39 -13.28 -26.30 16.46
CA PRO A 39 -12.36 -25.35 17.07
C PRO A 39 -12.71 -25.27 18.55
N PRO A 40 -11.73 -25.40 19.46
CA PRO A 40 -12.02 -25.43 20.88
C PRO A 40 -12.96 -24.25 21.20
N PRO A 41 -14.03 -24.48 21.97
CA PRO A 41 -14.95 -23.40 22.31
C PRO A 41 -14.12 -22.25 22.83
N ARG A 42 -14.34 -21.03 22.31
CA ARG A 42 -13.60 -19.85 22.76
C ARG A 42 -13.82 -19.72 24.26
N LEU A 43 -12.83 -20.11 25.06
CA LEU A 43 -12.87 -20.01 26.51
C LEU A 43 -13.05 -18.53 26.83
N ARG A 44 -14.20 -18.20 27.42
CA ARG A 44 -14.40 -16.87 27.99
C ARG A 44 -13.54 -16.81 29.24
N ASN A 45 -12.86 -15.70 29.45
CA ASN A 45 -12.14 -15.49 30.69
C ASN A 45 -13.13 -15.68 31.86
N PRO A 46 -12.71 -16.36 32.95
CA PRO A 46 -13.59 -16.57 34.09
C PRO A 46 -14.04 -15.23 34.66
N THR A 47 -15.21 -15.21 35.32
CA THR A 47 -15.83 -13.97 35.82
C THR A 47 -14.98 -13.21 36.83
N TRP A 48 -14.10 -13.91 37.54
CA TRP A 48 -13.12 -13.34 38.48
C TRP A 48 -11.83 -12.85 37.82
N PHE A 49 -11.63 -13.10 36.51
CA PHE A 49 -10.50 -12.55 35.78
C PHE A 49 -10.72 -11.05 35.61
N THR A 50 -10.09 -10.27 36.47
CA THR A 50 -10.11 -8.82 36.39
C THR A 50 -9.58 -8.40 35.03
N LYS A 51 -10.39 -7.65 34.28
CA LYS A 51 -9.91 -7.04 33.04
C LYS A 51 -8.82 -6.06 33.43
N GLN A 52 -7.67 -6.15 32.77
CA GLN A 52 -6.64 -5.14 32.93
C GLN A 52 -7.24 -3.78 32.54
N ASN A 53 -7.25 -2.84 33.48
CA ASN A 53 -7.67 -1.46 33.18
C ASN A 53 -6.69 -0.90 32.17
N ARG A 54 -7.19 -0.55 30.98
CA ARG A 54 -6.38 0.13 29.97
C ARG A 54 -6.28 1.59 30.39
N VAL A 55 -5.19 1.95 31.07
CA VAL A 55 -4.91 3.34 31.43
C VAL A 55 -4.80 4.17 30.16
N VAL A 56 -5.65 5.19 30.03
CA VAL A 56 -5.51 6.22 29.01
C VAL A 56 -4.45 7.20 29.50
N LYS A 57 -3.42 7.46 28.70
CA LYS A 57 -2.17 8.12 29.13
C LYS A 57 -2.35 9.48 29.80
N GLU A 58 -3.48 10.16 29.57
CA GLU A 58 -3.74 11.51 30.04
C GLU A 58 -4.48 11.62 31.37
N GLU A 59 -4.98 10.50 31.93
CA GLU A 59 -5.86 10.51 33.10
C GLU A 59 -5.20 11.06 34.38
N PHE A 60 -3.86 10.96 34.50
CA PHE A 60 -3.11 11.33 35.70
C PHE A 60 -2.15 12.51 35.51
N LEU A 61 -2.21 13.23 34.39
CA LEU A 61 -1.33 14.37 34.12
C LEU A 61 -1.98 15.70 34.55
N THR A 62 -1.32 16.43 35.45
CA THR A 62 -1.63 17.84 35.73
C THR A 62 -1.35 18.72 34.52
N HIS A 63 -1.94 19.92 34.48
CA HIS A 63 -1.72 20.88 33.40
C HIS A 63 -0.24 21.25 33.25
N GLU A 64 0.43 21.56 34.37
CA GLU A 64 1.86 21.89 34.44
C GLU A 64 2.73 20.78 33.85
N ASN A 65 2.43 19.51 34.18
CA ASN A 65 3.16 18.36 33.64
C ASN A 65 2.95 18.22 32.12
N LYS A 66 1.78 18.57 31.60
CA LYS A 66 1.52 18.54 30.14
C LYS A 66 2.35 19.59 29.43
N GLU A 67 2.46 20.79 29.98
CA GLU A 67 3.26 21.88 29.41
C GLU A 67 4.74 21.53 29.42
N PHE A 68 5.26 21.08 30.55
CA PHE A 68 6.64 20.62 30.69
C PHE A 68 7.00 19.50 29.71
N LEU A 69 6.10 18.53 29.49
CA LEU A 69 6.34 17.47 28.51
C LEU A 69 6.35 17.97 27.06
N ARG A 70 5.55 18.99 26.73
CA ARG A 70 5.59 19.61 25.38
C ARG A 70 6.92 20.30 25.15
N GLU A 71 7.44 21.02 26.15
CA GLU A 71 8.75 21.66 26.09
C GLU A 71 9.87 20.64 25.88
N ILE A 72 9.91 19.56 26.68
CA ILE A 72 10.90 18.47 26.48
C ILE A 72 10.81 17.86 25.08
N VAL A 73 9.59 17.68 24.55
CA VAL A 73 9.42 17.14 23.21
C VAL A 73 9.96 18.10 22.17
N GLN A 74 9.72 19.40 22.30
CA GLN A 74 10.26 20.44 21.40
C GLN A 74 11.78 20.47 21.45
N ASP A 75 12.39 20.46 22.63
CA ASP A 75 13.86 20.44 22.79
C ASP A 75 14.47 19.21 22.12
N LYS A 76 13.86 18.04 22.29
CA LYS A 76 14.31 16.80 21.63
C LYS A 76 14.15 16.83 20.12
N VAL A 77 13.15 17.52 19.59
CA VAL A 77 13.00 17.72 18.15
C VAL A 77 14.18 18.53 17.62
N VAL A 78 14.48 19.66 18.26
CA VAL A 78 15.60 20.53 17.89
C VAL A 78 16.94 19.79 17.99
N GLU A 79 17.16 19.02 19.06
CA GLU A 79 18.36 18.19 19.19
C GLU A 79 18.49 17.16 18.07
N SER A 80 17.38 16.54 17.65
CA SER A 80 17.40 15.54 16.57
C SER A 80 17.74 16.16 15.21
N GLU A 81 17.32 17.40 14.97
CA GLU A 81 17.64 18.15 13.75
C GLU A 81 19.10 18.60 13.70
N SER A 82 19.76 18.79 14.85
CA SER A 82 21.19 19.18 14.90
C SER A 82 22.17 18.05 14.56
N LYS A 83 21.77 16.78 14.69
CA LYS A 83 22.62 15.59 14.46
C LYS A 83 22.52 15.08 13.03
N LEU A 84 22.61 15.97 12.04
CA LEU A 84 22.54 15.54 10.64
C LEU A 84 23.80 14.77 10.26
N PRO A 85 23.67 13.56 9.69
CA PRO A 85 24.81 12.82 9.21
C PRO A 85 25.41 13.49 7.96
N VAL A 86 26.73 13.55 7.89
CA VAL A 86 27.44 14.05 6.70
C VAL A 86 27.28 13.03 5.57
N VAL A 87 26.65 13.43 4.47
CA VAL A 87 26.53 12.63 3.25
C VAL A 87 27.66 13.03 2.31
N SER A 88 28.44 12.06 1.83
CA SER A 88 29.42 12.30 0.78
C SER A 88 28.79 12.21 -0.62
N PRO A 89 29.07 13.17 -1.52
CA PRO A 89 28.61 13.09 -2.90
C PRO A 89 29.29 11.91 -3.61
N LYS A 90 28.53 11.23 -4.46
CA LYS A 90 29.04 10.12 -5.29
C LYS A 90 28.68 10.35 -6.74
N GLU A 91 29.47 9.76 -7.64
CA GLU A 91 29.21 9.85 -9.07
C GLU A 91 27.91 9.12 -9.46
N TRP A 92 27.08 9.78 -10.26
CA TRP A 92 25.84 9.20 -10.76
C TRP A 92 26.10 8.26 -11.94
N ASN A 93 25.31 7.18 -12.02
CA ASN A 93 25.36 6.21 -13.12
C ASN A 93 23.96 5.66 -13.40
N ASP A 94 23.57 5.48 -14.67
CA ASP A 94 22.20 5.10 -15.09
C ASP A 94 21.73 3.73 -14.57
N LYS A 95 22.68 2.85 -14.26
CA LYS A 95 22.40 1.51 -13.71
C LYS A 95 22.12 1.54 -12.21
N LEU A 96 22.55 2.59 -11.51
CA LEU A 96 22.37 2.72 -10.07
C LEU A 96 20.94 3.15 -9.75
N GLN A 97 20.39 2.60 -8.69
CA GLN A 97 19.07 2.96 -8.20
C GLN A 97 19.22 3.65 -6.85
N ARG A 98 18.88 4.94 -6.80
CA ARG A 98 18.79 5.71 -5.56
C ARG A 98 17.44 5.54 -4.88
N THR A 99 17.30 6.18 -3.74
CA THR A 99 16.09 6.18 -2.92
C THR A 99 14.94 6.91 -3.60
N GLY A 100 13.73 6.65 -3.11
CA GLY A 100 12.57 7.49 -3.41
C GLY A 100 12.21 8.37 -2.21
N VAL A 101 11.06 9.03 -2.29
CA VAL A 101 10.51 9.86 -1.23
C VAL A 101 9.07 9.42 -0.91
N ILE A 102 8.61 9.75 0.28
CA ILE A 102 7.19 9.68 0.63
C ILE A 102 6.64 11.10 0.56
N ALA A 103 5.45 11.25 0.00
CA ALA A 103 4.79 12.54 -0.13
C ALA A 103 3.30 12.42 0.17
N ARG A 104 2.67 13.55 0.47
CA ARG A 104 1.24 13.72 0.59
C ARG A 104 0.67 14.32 -0.69
N LYS A 105 -0.40 13.72 -1.21
CA LYS A 105 -1.13 14.26 -2.36
C LYS A 105 -1.97 15.47 -1.91
N VAL A 106 -1.56 16.69 -2.22
CA VAL A 106 -2.26 17.90 -1.77
C VAL A 106 -3.49 18.20 -2.62
N GLY A 107 -3.42 17.99 -3.94
CA GLY A 107 -4.51 18.34 -4.83
C GLY A 107 -4.13 18.30 -6.30
N ILE A 108 -5.04 18.78 -7.14
CA ILE A 108 -4.85 18.87 -8.59
C ILE A 108 -4.85 20.35 -8.96
N TYR A 109 -3.91 20.74 -9.81
CA TYR A 109 -3.75 22.12 -10.30
C TYR A 109 -3.56 22.12 -11.82
N PRO A 110 -4.30 22.94 -12.59
CA PRO A 110 -4.05 23.10 -14.00
C PRO A 110 -2.83 24.01 -14.24
N MET A 111 -1.99 23.67 -15.20
CA MET A 111 -0.90 24.50 -15.71
C MET A 111 -1.03 24.68 -17.22
N TRP A 112 -0.33 25.67 -17.75
CA TRP A 112 -0.27 25.95 -19.17
C TRP A 112 1.16 25.79 -19.67
N LEU A 113 1.31 25.15 -20.83
CA LEU A 113 2.56 25.20 -21.57
C LEU A 113 2.67 26.51 -22.34
N LYS A 114 3.88 26.84 -22.78
CA LYS A 114 4.14 27.97 -23.68
C LYS A 114 3.42 27.83 -25.03
N ASP A 115 3.07 26.59 -25.41
CA ASP A 115 2.25 26.28 -26.60
C ASP A 115 0.74 26.60 -26.40
N GLY A 116 0.33 27.09 -25.24
CA GLY A 116 -1.08 27.34 -24.91
C GLY A 116 -1.89 26.10 -24.56
N THR A 117 -1.27 24.92 -24.52
CA THR A 117 -1.94 23.68 -24.12
C THR A 117 -2.11 23.61 -22.61
N ARG A 118 -3.31 23.21 -22.16
CA ARG A 118 -3.62 23.03 -20.74
C ARG A 118 -3.23 21.62 -20.27
N ILE A 119 -2.38 21.54 -19.27
CA ILE A 119 -1.99 20.29 -18.60
C ILE A 119 -2.56 20.25 -17.20
N GLN A 120 -3.18 19.13 -16.83
CA GLN A 120 -3.54 18.87 -15.44
C GLN A 120 -2.36 18.27 -14.69
N THR A 121 -2.05 18.83 -13.53
CA THR A 121 -0.95 18.39 -12.68
C THR A 121 -1.44 18.05 -11.29
N THR A 122 -0.74 17.16 -10.60
CA THR A 122 -1.02 16.83 -9.20
C THR A 122 0.09 17.40 -8.33
N LEU A 123 -0.29 18.11 -7.27
CA LEU A 123 0.61 18.62 -6.24
C LEU A 123 0.95 17.50 -5.26
N LEU A 124 2.25 17.24 -5.07
CA LEU A 124 2.78 16.28 -4.12
C LEU A 124 3.72 17.00 -3.17
N GLN A 125 3.35 17.05 -1.88
CA GLN A 125 4.17 17.64 -0.83
C GLN A 125 5.05 16.56 -0.21
N VAL A 126 6.36 16.70 -0.34
CA VAL A 126 7.35 15.88 0.36
C VAL A 126 7.31 16.29 1.83
N LEU A 127 6.94 15.35 2.70
CA LEU A 127 6.90 15.54 4.15
C LEU A 127 8.29 15.32 4.76
N ASP A 128 8.41 15.38 6.09
CA ASP A 128 9.63 15.10 6.85
C ASP A 128 10.15 13.68 6.62
N ASN A 129 10.93 13.50 5.57
CA ASN A 129 11.43 12.22 5.14
C ASN A 129 12.80 11.97 5.74
N HIS A 130 12.93 10.96 6.59
CA HIS A 130 14.22 10.55 7.14
C HIS A 130 14.51 9.08 6.86
N VAL A 131 15.80 8.79 6.70
CA VAL A 131 16.32 7.43 6.61
C VAL A 131 16.36 6.82 8.01
N ILE A 132 15.67 5.71 8.21
CA ILE A 132 15.57 5.07 9.53
C ILE A 132 16.55 3.91 9.63
N ARG A 133 16.54 3.02 8.63
CA ARG A 133 17.32 1.80 8.66
C ARG A 133 17.71 1.37 7.27
N TYR A 134 18.87 0.75 7.14
CA TYR A 134 19.32 0.10 5.93
C TYR A 134 19.47 -1.39 6.18
N TYR A 135 19.00 -2.21 5.25
CA TYR A 135 19.25 -3.65 5.22
C TYR A 135 20.16 -3.96 4.03
N THR A 136 21.24 -4.67 4.29
CA THR A 136 22.16 -5.12 3.26
C THR A 136 21.47 -6.11 2.30
N PRO A 137 21.98 -6.30 1.07
CA PRO A 137 21.41 -7.28 0.13
C PRO A 137 21.41 -8.71 0.67
N GLU A 138 22.31 -9.03 1.61
CA GLU A 138 22.44 -10.35 2.23
C GLU A 138 21.40 -10.57 3.34
N GLU A 139 21.16 -9.55 4.17
CA GLU A 139 20.14 -9.60 5.22
C GLU A 139 18.71 -9.52 4.67
N TYR A 140 18.52 -8.82 3.56
CA TYR A 140 17.18 -8.54 3.04
C TYR A 140 16.65 -9.66 2.13
N ASP A 141 15.80 -10.53 2.68
CA ASP A 141 15.01 -11.47 1.86
C ASP A 141 13.62 -10.88 1.51
N PRO A 142 13.34 -10.56 0.24
CA PRO A 142 12.04 -10.05 -0.15
C PRO A 142 10.97 -11.16 -0.04
N PRO A 143 9.74 -10.83 0.39
CA PRO A 143 8.64 -11.80 0.51
C PRO A 143 8.08 -12.29 -0.84
N ARG A 144 8.72 -11.97 -1.97
CA ARG A 144 8.31 -12.44 -3.30
C ARG A 144 9.00 -13.75 -3.59
N LYS A 145 8.25 -14.70 -4.18
CA LYS A 145 8.81 -15.96 -4.70
C LYS A 145 9.96 -15.61 -5.64
N GLN A 146 11.18 -15.96 -5.24
CA GLN A 146 12.36 -15.74 -6.06
C GLN A 146 12.16 -16.49 -7.37
N VAL A 147 12.33 -15.81 -8.50
CA VAL A 147 12.48 -16.49 -9.79
C VAL A 147 13.85 -17.15 -9.73
N GLY A 148 13.90 -18.48 -9.84
CA GLY A 148 15.06 -19.29 -9.45
C GLY A 148 16.39 -18.74 -9.99
N GLY A 149 17.38 -18.65 -9.09
CA GLY A 149 18.78 -18.36 -9.43
C GLY A 149 19.22 -16.88 -9.39
N ILE A 150 18.31 -15.91 -9.27
CA ILE A 150 18.67 -14.48 -9.27
C ILE A 150 18.76 -13.97 -7.82
N LYS A 151 19.98 -13.77 -7.31
CA LYS A 151 20.21 -13.07 -6.05
C LYS A 151 19.89 -11.58 -6.19
N ASN A 152 19.31 -10.97 -5.15
CA ASN A 152 19.08 -9.53 -5.13
C ASN A 152 20.42 -8.80 -4.99
N LYS A 153 20.76 -7.98 -5.98
CA LYS A 153 21.97 -7.13 -5.94
C LYS A 153 21.75 -5.80 -5.18
N LYS A 154 20.54 -5.57 -4.66
CA LYS A 154 20.10 -4.28 -4.11
C LYS A 154 19.74 -4.46 -2.64
N GLY A 155 20.16 -3.50 -1.82
CA GLY A 155 19.74 -3.39 -0.43
C GLY A 155 18.34 -2.78 -0.32
N CYS A 156 17.84 -2.73 0.90
CA CYS A 156 16.53 -2.15 1.20
C CYS A 156 16.70 -1.01 2.21
N LEU A 157 16.36 0.21 1.81
CA LEU A 157 16.33 1.37 2.68
C LEU A 157 14.92 1.60 3.20
N LEU A 158 14.80 1.74 4.52
CA LEU A 158 13.57 2.11 5.21
C LEU A 158 13.56 3.63 5.41
N LEU A 159 12.59 4.28 4.78
CA LEU A 159 12.38 5.72 4.87
C LEU A 159 11.05 5.97 5.58
N GLY A 160 11.05 6.93 6.51
CA GLY A 160 9.87 7.33 7.26
C GLY A 160 9.47 8.76 6.98
N ALA A 161 8.16 9.01 7.01
CA ALA A 161 7.53 10.30 6.77
C ALA A 161 6.46 10.62 7.81
N GLU A 162 6.23 11.93 7.98
CA GLU A 162 5.28 12.50 8.94
C GLU A 162 5.70 12.23 10.38
N SER A 163 6.32 13.23 11.01
CA SER A 163 6.65 13.22 12.44
C SER A 163 5.40 13.07 13.28
N ALA A 164 5.43 12.18 14.26
CA ALA A 164 4.31 11.97 15.18
C ALA A 164 4.79 11.70 16.59
N ASP A 165 3.88 11.91 17.54
CA ASP A 165 4.21 11.83 18.95
C ASP A 165 4.54 10.38 19.34
N PRO A 166 5.66 10.14 20.05
CA PRO A 166 6.01 8.79 20.53
C PRO A 166 4.94 8.14 21.42
N SER A 167 4.03 8.95 21.98
CA SER A 167 2.91 8.50 22.80
C SER A 167 1.81 7.79 21.98
N GLU A 168 1.69 8.04 20.68
CA GLU A 168 0.67 7.38 19.85
C GLU A 168 1.04 5.91 19.54
N PHE A 169 2.32 5.56 19.66
CA PHE A 169 2.86 4.28 19.20
C PHE A 169 3.21 3.31 20.33
N THR A 170 3.43 2.05 19.94
CA THR A 170 3.96 1.01 20.83
C THR A 170 5.45 1.21 21.07
N LYS A 171 5.93 0.74 22.23
CA LYS A 171 7.36 0.84 22.59
C LYS A 171 8.28 0.17 21.57
N GLU A 172 7.84 -0.94 20.97
CA GLU A 172 8.57 -1.66 19.92
C GLU A 172 8.71 -0.83 18.65
N TYR A 173 7.63 -0.16 18.23
CA TYR A 173 7.66 0.72 17.07
C TYR A 173 8.61 1.90 17.29
N CYS A 174 8.55 2.54 18.46
CA CYS A 174 9.50 3.58 18.83
C CYS A 174 10.95 3.06 18.91
N GLY A 175 11.13 1.78 19.23
CA GLY A 175 12.43 1.11 19.25
C GLY A 175 13.16 1.12 17.90
N LEU A 176 12.45 1.11 16.76
CA LEU A 176 13.06 1.18 15.43
C LEU A 176 13.87 2.44 15.20
N PHE A 177 13.47 3.57 15.79
CA PHE A 177 14.04 4.88 15.51
C PHE A 177 15.22 5.24 16.42
N ARG A 178 15.53 4.37 17.39
CA ARG A 178 16.64 4.59 18.34
C ARG A 178 18.00 4.62 17.64
N GLU A 179 18.20 3.74 16.65
CA GLU A 179 19.44 3.67 15.87
C GLU A 179 19.64 4.92 15.00
N SER A 180 18.55 5.47 14.44
CA SER A 180 18.62 6.66 13.60
C SER A 180 18.58 7.98 14.39
N GLY A 181 18.17 7.95 15.66
CA GLY A 181 18.02 9.14 16.50
C GLY A 181 16.89 10.09 16.06
N VAL A 182 15.93 9.60 15.27
CA VAL A 182 14.83 10.41 14.70
C VAL A 182 13.54 10.19 15.51
N ILE A 183 12.66 11.18 15.51
CA ILE A 183 11.29 11.05 16.04
C ILE A 183 10.52 9.97 15.27
N PRO A 184 9.66 9.18 15.94
CA PRO A 184 8.82 8.20 15.26
C PRO A 184 7.98 8.85 14.15
N LYS A 185 7.95 8.16 13.01
CA LYS A 185 7.25 8.60 11.81
C LYS A 185 5.96 7.80 11.62
N ARG A 186 4.86 8.41 11.14
CA ARG A 186 3.58 7.71 10.94
C ARG A 186 3.62 6.70 9.79
N VAL A 187 4.35 7.03 8.73
CA VAL A 187 4.40 6.19 7.53
C VAL A 187 5.82 5.77 7.22
N LEU A 188 5.97 4.46 7.01
CA LEU A 188 7.21 3.84 6.59
C LEU A 188 7.06 3.26 5.19
N SER A 189 8.06 3.48 4.35
CA SER A 189 8.15 2.85 3.04
C SER A 189 9.56 2.31 2.78
N ARG A 190 9.59 1.20 2.06
CA ARG A 190 10.82 0.51 1.69
C ARG A 190 11.19 0.84 0.25
N PHE A 191 12.43 1.24 0.04
CA PHE A 191 13.01 1.49 -1.27
C PHE A 191 14.15 0.52 -1.53
N PHE A 192 14.19 -0.03 -2.75
CA PHE A 192 15.31 -0.83 -3.19
C PHE A 192 16.40 0.08 -3.72
N VAL A 193 17.60 -0.06 -3.19
CA VAL A 193 18.70 0.88 -3.39
C VAL A 193 19.96 0.10 -3.75
N SER A 194 20.75 0.62 -4.68
CA SER A 194 22.08 0.06 -4.97
C SER A 194 23.03 0.29 -3.79
N PRO A 195 24.00 -0.59 -3.51
CA PRO A 195 24.97 -0.41 -2.41
C PRO A 195 25.70 0.94 -2.44
N ASP A 196 25.94 1.48 -3.63
CA ASP A 196 26.60 2.79 -3.79
C ASP A 196 25.68 3.97 -3.42
N ALA A 197 24.37 3.79 -3.49
CA ALA A 197 23.37 4.83 -3.27
C ALA A 197 22.83 4.86 -1.82
N VAL A 198 23.52 4.21 -0.88
CA VAL A 198 23.12 4.13 0.52
C VAL A 198 23.32 5.48 1.20
N LEU A 199 22.30 5.90 1.95
CA LEU A 199 22.31 7.09 2.77
C LEU A 199 22.56 6.72 4.23
N PRO A 200 23.28 7.56 4.99
CA PRO A 200 23.43 7.35 6.43
C PRO A 200 22.08 7.47 7.14
N LEU A 201 21.97 6.82 8.31
CA LEU A 201 20.75 6.86 9.12
C LEU A 201 20.53 8.28 9.67
N GLY A 202 19.27 8.72 9.75
CA GLY A 202 18.91 10.07 10.18
C GLY A 202 18.84 11.10 9.06
N THR A 203 19.46 10.83 7.90
CA THR A 203 19.51 11.77 6.76
C THR A 203 18.12 12.20 6.31
N GLN A 204 17.90 13.50 6.18
CA GLN A 204 16.69 14.08 5.63
C GLN A 204 16.70 14.07 4.10
N VAL A 205 15.57 13.74 3.46
CA VAL A 205 15.41 13.71 2.00
C VAL A 205 14.35 14.71 1.55
N ASN A 206 14.80 15.82 0.95
CA ASN A 206 13.93 16.92 0.51
C ASN A 206 13.42 16.74 -0.93
N VAL A 207 12.57 17.67 -1.39
CA VAL A 207 12.02 17.65 -2.76
C VAL A 207 13.09 17.78 -3.85
N LEU A 208 14.18 18.49 -3.55
CA LEU A 208 15.35 18.66 -4.42
C LEU A 208 16.10 17.36 -4.72
N HIS A 209 15.72 16.25 -4.08
CA HIS A 209 16.09 14.91 -4.53
C HIS A 209 15.72 14.69 -6.00
N PHE A 210 14.65 15.31 -6.49
CA PHE A 210 14.32 15.33 -7.91
C PHE A 210 14.67 16.66 -8.55
N GLN A 211 14.96 16.61 -9.84
CA GLN A 211 15.08 17.78 -10.69
C GLN A 211 13.85 17.91 -11.58
N VAL A 212 13.57 19.14 -11.98
CA VAL A 212 12.52 19.41 -12.96
C VAL A 212 12.88 18.78 -14.31
N GLY A 213 11.87 18.29 -15.04
CA GLY A 213 12.06 17.53 -16.27
C GLY A 213 12.22 16.02 -16.06
N ASN A 214 12.63 15.57 -14.86
CA ASN A 214 12.76 14.15 -14.56
C ASN A 214 11.42 13.42 -14.59
N VAL A 215 11.49 12.12 -14.86
CA VAL A 215 10.32 11.24 -14.94
C VAL A 215 10.30 10.29 -13.75
N VAL A 216 9.17 10.27 -13.05
CA VAL A 216 8.97 9.51 -11.82
C VAL A 216 7.81 8.53 -11.93
N ASP A 217 7.88 7.49 -11.10
CA ASP A 217 6.79 6.55 -10.86
C ASP A 217 6.19 6.82 -9.47
N VAL A 218 4.87 7.02 -9.42
CA VAL A 218 4.14 7.32 -8.18
C VAL A 218 3.28 6.13 -7.80
N ARG A 219 3.49 5.61 -6.60
CA ARG A 219 2.72 4.51 -6.02
C ARG A 219 1.86 5.02 -4.87
N GLY A 220 0.55 4.87 -5.00
CA GLY A 220 -0.44 5.26 -4.00
C GLY A 220 -1.47 4.17 -3.73
N LYS A 221 -2.25 4.31 -2.66
CA LYS A 221 -3.40 3.46 -2.38
C LYS A 221 -4.62 4.05 -3.07
N THR A 222 -5.31 3.28 -3.91
CA THR A 222 -6.51 3.77 -4.60
C THR A 222 -7.65 4.01 -3.62
N VAL A 223 -8.47 5.03 -3.90
CA VAL A 223 -9.76 5.32 -3.22
C VAL A 223 -10.53 4.03 -2.94
N ASP A 224 -11.00 3.87 -1.71
CA ASP A 224 -11.84 2.73 -1.34
C ASP A 224 -13.27 2.97 -1.82
N ARG A 225 -13.82 2.01 -2.57
CA ARG A 225 -15.21 2.05 -3.04
C ARG A 225 -16.05 0.94 -2.40
N GLY A 226 -15.52 0.15 -1.46
CA GLY A 226 -16.22 -0.95 -0.81
C GLY A 226 -16.66 -2.04 -1.79
N PHE A 227 -17.74 -2.76 -1.46
CA PHE A 227 -18.29 -3.81 -2.31
C PHE A 227 -19.03 -3.21 -3.52
N GLN A 228 -18.56 -3.51 -4.72
CA GLN A 228 -19.11 -2.97 -5.96
C GLN A 228 -19.65 -4.07 -6.87
N GLY A 229 -20.75 -3.76 -7.56
CA GLY A 229 -21.34 -4.62 -8.60
C GLY A 229 -20.44 -4.72 -9.85
N VAL A 230 -20.74 -5.70 -10.70
CA VAL A 230 -19.96 -6.00 -11.92
C VAL A 230 -19.83 -4.83 -12.90
N MET A 231 -20.86 -3.99 -13.02
CA MET A 231 -20.83 -2.84 -13.94
C MET A 231 -19.79 -1.81 -13.50
N LYS A 232 -19.80 -1.40 -12.22
CA LYS A 232 -18.86 -0.39 -11.70
C LYS A 232 -17.45 -0.96 -11.49
N ARG A 233 -17.34 -2.23 -11.10
CA ARG A 233 -16.06 -2.89 -10.81
C ARG A 233 -15.28 -3.28 -12.07
N HIS A 234 -15.98 -3.82 -13.08
CA HIS A 234 -15.38 -4.43 -14.27
C HIS A 234 -15.80 -3.80 -15.60
N GLY A 235 -16.68 -2.78 -15.58
CA GLY A 235 -17.16 -2.13 -16.80
C GLY A 235 -18.15 -2.96 -17.62
N PHE A 236 -18.89 -3.88 -17.00
CA PHE A 236 -19.90 -4.67 -17.71
C PHE A 236 -21.05 -3.77 -18.19
N LYS A 237 -21.56 -3.99 -19.42
CA LYS A 237 -22.63 -3.19 -20.03
C LYS A 237 -23.99 -3.35 -19.32
N GLY A 238 -24.24 -4.50 -18.69
CA GLY A 238 -25.57 -4.83 -18.12
C GLY A 238 -26.57 -5.28 -19.19
N MET A 239 -27.83 -5.39 -18.82
CA MET A 239 -28.96 -5.70 -19.72
C MET A 239 -29.75 -4.43 -20.06
N PRO A 240 -30.50 -4.39 -21.19
CA PRO A 240 -31.27 -3.21 -21.55
C PRO A 240 -32.34 -2.86 -20.50
N ALA A 241 -32.80 -1.61 -20.54
CA ALA A 241 -33.81 -1.09 -19.60
C ALA A 241 -35.24 -1.50 -20.01
N SER A 242 -35.53 -1.59 -21.31
CA SER A 242 -36.84 -1.90 -21.90
C SER A 242 -36.88 -3.30 -22.54
N HIS A 243 -37.97 -3.60 -23.28
CA HIS A 243 -38.20 -4.86 -24.02
C HIS A 243 -38.25 -6.12 -23.14
N GLY A 244 -38.99 -6.07 -22.03
CA GLY A 244 -39.32 -7.25 -21.22
C GLY A 244 -38.24 -7.71 -20.23
N VAL A 245 -37.11 -6.99 -20.13
CA VAL A 245 -36.06 -7.31 -19.16
C VAL A 245 -36.55 -7.12 -17.73
N THR A 246 -36.65 -8.21 -16.98
CA THR A 246 -37.18 -8.18 -15.61
C THR A 246 -36.07 -8.45 -14.58
N LYS A 247 -35.79 -7.48 -13.69
CA LYS A 247 -34.88 -7.60 -12.52
C LYS A 247 -33.43 -8.01 -12.85
N THR A 248 -32.95 -7.84 -14.09
CA THR A 248 -31.62 -8.29 -14.52
C THR A 248 -30.71 -7.17 -15.06
N HIS A 249 -31.16 -5.90 -15.06
CA HIS A 249 -30.46 -4.75 -15.64
C HIS A 249 -28.97 -4.64 -15.26
N ARG A 250 -28.61 -4.97 -14.02
CA ARG A 250 -27.25 -4.81 -13.48
C ARG A 250 -26.54 -6.13 -13.13
N LYS A 251 -27.09 -7.28 -13.55
CA LYS A 251 -26.52 -8.60 -13.25
C LYS A 251 -25.29 -8.88 -14.14
N GLY A 252 -24.46 -9.84 -13.71
CA GLY A 252 -23.24 -10.25 -14.43
C GLY A 252 -23.46 -11.09 -15.69
N GLY A 253 -24.68 -11.58 -15.91
CA GLY A 253 -24.97 -12.51 -16.99
C GLY A 253 -24.36 -13.90 -16.73
N CYS A 254 -24.02 -14.60 -17.80
CA CYS A 254 -23.42 -15.93 -17.72
C CYS A 254 -21.99 -15.87 -17.14
N ILE A 255 -21.68 -16.76 -16.20
CA ILE A 255 -20.38 -16.86 -15.52
C ILE A 255 -19.58 -18.11 -15.89
N GLY A 256 -20.18 -19.04 -16.65
CA GLY A 256 -19.62 -20.35 -16.97
C GLY A 256 -19.36 -20.53 -18.45
N GLY A 257 -18.41 -21.40 -18.79
CA GLY A 257 -18.09 -21.78 -20.17
C GLY A 257 -18.94 -22.92 -20.75
N GLY A 258 -19.82 -23.55 -19.94
CA GLY A 258 -20.45 -24.83 -20.31
C GLY A 258 -19.44 -25.99 -20.39
N GLY A 259 -19.94 -27.21 -20.62
CA GLY A 259 -19.12 -28.40 -20.88
C GLY A 259 -18.77 -29.26 -19.66
N GLU A 260 -17.85 -30.20 -19.86
CA GLU A 260 -17.53 -31.33 -18.95
C GLU A 260 -17.00 -30.89 -17.58
N LYS A 261 -16.34 -29.72 -17.50
CA LYS A 261 -15.66 -29.27 -16.27
C LYS A 261 -16.55 -28.56 -15.25
N GLY A 262 -17.83 -28.31 -15.54
CA GLY A 262 -18.88 -27.95 -14.55
C GLY A 262 -18.55 -26.88 -13.50
N ARG A 263 -17.58 -26.00 -13.74
CA ARG A 263 -17.00 -25.09 -12.73
C ARG A 263 -16.73 -23.70 -13.26
N VAL A 264 -16.62 -22.74 -12.37
CA VAL A 264 -16.17 -21.38 -12.68
C VAL A 264 -14.65 -21.33 -12.72
N TRP A 265 -14.08 -20.68 -13.74
CA TRP A 265 -12.63 -20.50 -13.86
C TRP A 265 -12.09 -19.55 -12.76
N PRO A 266 -10.95 -19.86 -12.11
CA PRO A 266 -10.31 -18.96 -11.17
C PRO A 266 -9.99 -17.62 -11.83
N GLY A 267 -10.27 -16.51 -11.14
CA GLY A 267 -10.07 -15.17 -11.69
C GLY A 267 -11.24 -14.65 -12.54
N THR A 268 -12.34 -15.40 -12.67
CA THR A 268 -13.58 -14.91 -13.31
C THR A 268 -14.05 -13.60 -12.67
N LYS A 269 -14.39 -12.62 -13.51
CA LYS A 269 -14.82 -11.28 -13.08
C LYS A 269 -16.18 -11.31 -12.39
N MET A 270 -16.18 -11.16 -11.07
CA MET A 270 -17.38 -11.19 -10.21
C MET A 270 -17.53 -9.89 -9.39
N PRO A 271 -18.72 -9.59 -8.82
CA PRO A 271 -18.86 -8.46 -7.90
C PRO A 271 -17.97 -8.65 -6.66
N GLY A 272 -17.63 -7.55 -5.99
CA GLY A 272 -16.75 -7.60 -4.82
C GLY A 272 -16.06 -6.29 -4.50
N HIS A 273 -15.14 -6.33 -3.55
CA HIS A 273 -14.41 -5.15 -3.10
C HIS A 273 -13.62 -4.49 -4.25
N MET A 274 -13.81 -3.19 -4.43
CA MET A 274 -13.14 -2.36 -5.42
C MET A 274 -12.37 -1.23 -4.72
N GLY A 275 -11.15 -0.98 -5.15
CA GLY A 275 -10.30 0.05 -4.54
C GLY A 275 -9.48 -0.48 -3.37
N ASN A 276 -8.96 0.44 -2.54
CA ASN A 276 -8.14 0.17 -1.35
C ASN A 276 -6.89 -0.71 -1.62
N ARG A 277 -6.36 -0.65 -2.84
CA ARG A 277 -5.18 -1.43 -3.27
C ARG A 277 -4.08 -0.49 -3.74
N HIS A 278 -2.83 -0.91 -3.60
CA HIS A 278 -1.72 -0.14 -4.16
C HIS A 278 -1.70 -0.24 -5.68
N ARG A 279 -1.62 0.92 -6.33
CA ARG A 279 -1.39 1.05 -7.77
C ARG A 279 -0.23 2.00 -8.02
N ILE A 280 0.45 1.77 -9.14
CA ILE A 280 1.61 2.54 -9.57
C ILE A 280 1.23 3.20 -10.88
N GLN A 281 1.40 4.51 -10.95
CA GLN A 281 1.39 5.26 -12.19
C GLN A 281 2.82 5.54 -12.56
N LYS A 282 3.16 5.23 -13.81
CA LYS A 282 4.53 5.27 -14.30
C LYS A 282 4.69 6.36 -15.33
N GLY A 283 5.90 6.90 -15.43
CA GLY A 283 6.25 7.79 -16.53
C GLY A 283 5.70 9.21 -16.38
N LEU A 284 5.53 9.71 -15.15
CA LEU A 284 5.01 11.04 -14.90
C LEU A 284 6.16 12.06 -14.87
N LYS A 285 6.09 13.13 -15.67
CA LYS A 285 7.11 14.18 -15.74
C LYS A 285 6.93 15.19 -14.59
N ILE A 286 8.02 15.64 -13.99
CA ILE A 286 8.02 16.74 -13.02
C ILE A 286 8.08 18.06 -13.78
N LEU A 287 7.14 18.97 -13.50
CA LEU A 287 6.96 20.23 -14.23
C LEU A 287 7.35 21.47 -13.42
N ARG A 288 7.22 21.40 -12.10
CA ARG A 288 7.59 22.47 -11.16
C ARG A 288 8.01 21.87 -9.84
N ILE A 289 9.00 22.46 -9.20
CA ILE A 289 9.40 22.16 -7.82
C ILE A 289 9.42 23.48 -7.04
N ASN A 290 8.80 23.49 -5.87
CA ASN A 290 8.86 24.57 -4.90
C ASN A 290 9.69 24.10 -3.69
N THR A 291 10.79 24.79 -3.42
CA THR A 291 11.77 24.41 -2.40
C THR A 291 11.28 24.76 -0.99
N LYS A 292 10.67 25.94 -0.83
CA LYS A 292 10.17 26.46 0.45
C LYS A 292 9.15 25.56 1.13
N TYR A 293 8.18 25.05 0.37
CA TYR A 293 7.11 24.18 0.89
C TYR A 293 7.38 22.69 0.67
N ASN A 294 8.51 22.34 0.05
CA ASN A 294 8.84 20.97 -0.38
C ASN A 294 7.74 20.34 -1.27
N ILE A 295 7.18 21.12 -2.21
CA ILE A 295 6.10 20.66 -3.10
C ILE A 295 6.63 20.46 -4.51
N MET A 296 6.20 19.40 -5.17
CA MET A 296 6.43 19.22 -6.60
C MET A 296 5.12 18.99 -7.34
N TRP A 297 5.09 19.43 -8.60
CA TRP A 297 3.99 19.21 -9.50
C TRP A 297 4.37 18.16 -10.52
N VAL A 298 3.55 17.13 -10.56
CA VAL A 298 3.74 15.98 -11.44
C VAL A 298 2.66 15.99 -12.52
N SER A 299 3.04 15.72 -13.76
CA SER A 299 2.12 15.66 -14.90
C SER A 299 1.05 14.58 -14.67
N GLY A 300 -0.22 14.92 -14.90
CA GLY A 300 -1.34 14.00 -14.84
C GLY A 300 -2.25 14.23 -13.62
N GLN A 301 -3.56 14.07 -13.85
CA GLN A 301 -4.60 14.18 -12.82
C GLN A 301 -4.76 12.89 -11.98
N ALA A 302 -4.32 11.76 -12.54
CA ALA A 302 -4.85 10.46 -12.14
C ALA A 302 -4.23 9.86 -10.86
N ILE A 303 -3.32 10.54 -10.14
CA ILE A 303 -2.54 9.93 -9.05
C ILE A 303 -3.44 9.20 -8.05
N ALA A 304 -3.10 7.94 -7.80
CA ALA A 304 -3.91 7.03 -7.00
C ALA A 304 -4.05 7.50 -5.55
N GLY A 305 -5.28 7.64 -5.10
CA GLY A 305 -5.62 8.03 -3.74
C GLY A 305 -6.45 9.30 -3.67
N GLU A 306 -7.07 9.52 -2.52
CA GLU A 306 -7.82 10.73 -2.20
C GLU A 306 -6.87 11.91 -1.95
N THR A 307 -7.42 13.11 -1.85
CA THR A 307 -6.67 14.26 -1.35
C THR A 307 -6.15 13.96 0.06
N ASN A 308 -4.94 14.41 0.38
CA ASN A 308 -4.17 14.13 1.59
C ASN A 308 -3.71 12.67 1.77
N SER A 309 -3.97 11.79 0.81
CA SER A 309 -3.42 10.43 0.86
C SER A 309 -1.91 10.41 0.67
N ILE A 310 -1.27 9.40 1.28
CA ILE A 310 0.17 9.25 1.25
C ILE A 310 0.57 8.41 0.04
N VAL A 311 1.57 8.90 -0.69
CA VAL A 311 2.12 8.31 -1.90
C VAL A 311 3.62 8.14 -1.77
N THR A 312 4.15 7.17 -2.49
CA THR A 312 5.59 6.89 -2.60
C THR A 312 6.03 7.24 -4.01
N ILE A 313 7.04 8.10 -4.15
CA ILE A 313 7.60 8.50 -5.43
C ILE A 313 9.02 7.95 -5.53
N TYR A 314 9.39 7.46 -6.70
CA TYR A 314 10.75 7.04 -7.01
C TYR A 314 11.02 7.25 -8.51
N ASP A 315 12.30 7.23 -8.89
CA ASP A 315 12.68 7.37 -10.30
C ASP A 315 12.00 6.31 -11.18
N THR A 316 11.66 6.68 -12.41
CA THR A 316 10.89 5.78 -13.27
C THR A 316 11.65 4.49 -13.60
N LYS A 317 10.90 3.38 -13.64
CA LYS A 317 11.43 2.09 -14.12
C LYS A 317 11.29 1.89 -15.62
N LEU A 318 10.73 2.86 -16.34
CA LEU A 318 10.55 2.78 -17.78
C LEU A 318 11.91 2.98 -18.48
N PRO A 319 12.37 2.04 -19.31
CA PRO A 319 13.72 2.08 -19.89
C PRO A 319 13.92 3.28 -20.82
N LEU A 320 12.88 3.68 -21.56
CA LEU A 320 12.94 4.78 -22.53
C LEU A 320 12.79 6.18 -21.91
N ARG A 321 12.47 6.27 -20.62
CA ARG A 321 12.20 7.55 -19.94
C ARG A 321 13.14 7.80 -18.76
N LYS A 322 14.24 7.06 -18.70
CA LYS A 322 15.27 7.30 -17.70
C LYS A 322 15.92 8.67 -17.92
N PRO A 323 16.40 9.33 -16.85
CA PRO A 323 17.08 10.62 -16.99
C PRO A 323 18.35 10.46 -17.82
N THR A 324 18.53 11.33 -18.81
CA THR A 324 19.77 11.43 -19.60
C THR A 324 20.80 12.32 -18.88
N ASN A 325 20.30 13.36 -18.21
CA ASN A 325 21.12 14.30 -17.46
C ASN A 325 21.46 13.75 -16.06
N PRO A 326 22.62 14.09 -15.50
CA PRO A 326 23.01 13.65 -14.17
C PRO A 326 22.05 14.23 -13.12
N VAL A 327 21.50 13.34 -12.30
CA VAL A 327 20.62 13.69 -11.19
C VAL A 327 21.39 13.71 -9.87
N PRO A 328 20.92 14.43 -8.83
CA PRO A 328 21.59 14.47 -7.53
C PRO A 328 21.74 13.06 -6.95
N PHE A 329 22.95 12.66 -6.61
CA PHE A 329 23.24 11.30 -6.15
C PHE A 329 24.21 11.31 -4.96
N PRO A 330 23.92 10.56 -3.87
CA PRO A 330 22.75 9.68 -3.64
C PRO A 330 21.42 10.42 -3.40
N THR A 331 21.49 11.63 -2.85
CA THR A 331 20.39 12.60 -2.69
C THR A 331 20.93 14.02 -2.91
N TYR A 332 20.07 15.04 -2.81
CA TYR A 332 20.52 16.42 -2.64
C TYR A 332 21.08 16.61 -1.22
N ILE A 333 22.26 17.23 -1.10
CA ILE A 333 23.03 17.33 0.16
C ILE A 333 23.02 18.76 0.74
N GLY A 334 22.74 19.78 -0.07
CA GLY A 334 22.74 21.18 0.40
C GLY A 334 21.57 21.50 1.32
N GLU A 335 21.75 22.50 2.18
CA GLU A 335 20.65 23.17 2.85
C GLU A 335 19.81 23.95 1.82
N ILE A 336 18.53 24.18 2.13
CA ILE A 336 17.66 25.00 1.28
C ILE A 336 18.01 26.46 1.59
N ASP A 337 19.12 26.92 1.02
CA ASP A 337 19.59 28.28 1.20
C ASP A 337 18.78 29.26 0.34
N SER A 338 18.80 30.53 0.75
CA SER A 338 18.19 31.66 0.00
C SER A 338 18.73 31.82 -1.43
N THR A 339 19.82 31.14 -1.78
CA THR A 339 20.43 31.16 -3.11
C THR A 339 19.66 30.32 -4.13
N ILE A 340 18.88 29.32 -3.68
CA ILE A 340 18.09 28.49 -4.59
C ILE A 340 16.77 29.22 -4.87
N PRO A 341 16.35 29.37 -6.14
CA PRO A 341 15.06 29.97 -6.44
C PRO A 341 13.93 29.21 -5.73
N GLU A 342 12.95 29.96 -5.21
CA GLU A 342 11.81 29.36 -4.50
C GLU A 342 11.02 28.40 -5.40
N ASP A 343 10.88 28.74 -6.68
CA ASP A 343 10.21 27.93 -7.70
C ASP A 343 11.12 27.64 -8.89
N ILE A 344 11.25 26.36 -9.22
CA ILE A 344 11.98 25.86 -10.39
C ILE A 344 10.93 25.32 -11.36
N TYR A 345 10.89 25.84 -12.59
CA TYR A 345 9.95 25.44 -13.63
C TYR A 345 10.64 24.68 -14.76
N ASP A 346 9.87 23.83 -15.44
CA ASP A 346 10.30 23.18 -16.68
C ASP A 346 10.27 24.18 -17.82
N GLU A 347 11.19 24.08 -18.77
CA GLU A 347 11.33 25.04 -19.87
C GLU A 347 10.06 25.21 -20.71
N GLN A 348 9.24 24.15 -20.77
CA GLN A 348 7.99 24.11 -21.53
C GLN A 348 6.82 24.80 -20.82
N VAL A 349 6.91 24.97 -19.49
CA VAL A 349 5.83 25.54 -18.67
C VAL A 349 5.87 27.06 -18.78
N HIS A 350 4.70 27.66 -18.97
CA HIS A 350 4.55 29.11 -18.92
C HIS A 350 4.51 29.57 -17.47
N MET A 351 5.40 30.49 -17.07
CA MET A 351 5.38 31.02 -15.71
C MET A 351 4.21 31.98 -15.54
N PHE A 352 3.66 32.05 -14.33
CA PHE A 352 2.50 32.91 -14.06
C PHE A 352 2.82 34.41 -14.19
N ASN A 353 4.07 34.80 -13.94
CA ASN A 353 4.52 36.20 -14.02
C ASN A 353 4.98 36.61 -15.43
N ASP A 354 5.11 35.66 -16.36
CA ASP A 354 5.53 35.95 -17.73
C ASP A 354 4.43 36.72 -18.47
N PRO A 355 4.79 37.54 -19.47
CA PRO A 355 3.80 38.22 -20.29
C PRO A 355 2.87 37.22 -21.00
N THR A 356 1.64 37.64 -21.27
CA THR A 356 0.64 36.80 -21.94
C THR A 356 1.18 36.24 -23.25
N ILE A 357 0.94 34.96 -23.51
CA ILE A 357 1.41 34.27 -24.71
C ILE A 357 0.77 34.93 -25.95
N SER A 358 1.60 35.48 -26.83
CA SER A 358 1.20 35.99 -28.15
C SER A 358 1.68 35.03 -29.23
N TYR A 359 0.80 34.74 -30.19
CA TYR A 359 1.15 34.01 -31.39
C TYR A 359 1.18 34.99 -32.55
N ASP A 360 2.33 35.16 -33.18
CA ASP A 360 2.41 35.93 -34.41
C ASP A 360 1.68 35.16 -35.52
N GLU A 361 0.74 35.82 -36.18
CA GLU A 361 0.11 35.28 -37.38
C GLU A 361 1.18 35.15 -38.47
N LYS A 362 1.54 33.92 -38.85
CA LYS A 362 2.46 33.62 -39.95
C LYS A 362 1.77 33.58 -41.29
#